data_AF-A0A8D9MGR8-F1
#
_entry.id   AF-A0A8D9MGR8-F1
#
_cell.length_a   1.000
_cell.length_b   1.000
_cell.length_c   1.000
_cell.angle_alpha   90.00
_cell.angle_beta   90.00
_cell.angle_gamma   90.00
#
_symmetry.space_group_name_H-M   'P 1'
#
loop_
_entity.id
_entity.type
_entity.pdbx_description
1 polymer ?
#
loop_
_entity_poly.entity_id
_entity_poly.type
_entity_poly.pdbx_seq_one_letter_code
_entity_poly.pdbx_strand_id
1 'polypeptide(L)'
;MKLNMTLTKNSLILFLCFLSLYSVTVKSQNCGCAPNHCCSQFGYCGTNDAHCGAGCKSGPCKVTETPIGGGTAVSSIVTEQFFNDIIKNVGSGCAGKRFYTRDSFINAANTFSKFATSVTRREIATMFAHFTHATGHFCNIEVINGRSRKVQKKRNGRSRNDCDENPIQDDCSPGKDLQSPSELVGTPTVSFKTSLWFWMNSVRPVLNQGFGATIRAINGIECNGGNSDAVNERIRYYRYYCRQLGVDPGSHLSC
;
A
#
# COMPACT_ATOMS: atom_id res chain seq x y z
N MET A 1 11.49 72.98 10.40
CA MET A 1 11.40 72.13 9.20
C MET A 1 10.14 71.28 9.32
N LYS A 2 9.02 71.71 8.71
CA LYS A 2 7.73 71.00 8.72
C LYS A 2 7.75 69.99 7.57
N LEU A 3 7.75 68.69 7.86
CA LEU A 3 7.40 67.66 6.88
C LEU A 3 5.91 67.34 7.02
N ASN A 4 5.19 67.43 5.91
CA ASN A 4 3.74 67.33 5.81
C ASN A 4 3.22 65.92 6.18
N MET A 5 2.39 65.86 7.23
CA MET A 5 1.62 64.67 7.66
C MET A 5 0.41 64.33 6.76
N THR A 6 0.27 64.97 5.60
CA THR A 6 -0.84 64.71 4.66
C THR A 6 -0.56 63.57 3.67
N LEU A 7 0.68 63.07 3.57
CA LEU A 7 1.04 62.04 2.59
C LEU A 7 0.68 60.60 3.03
N THR A 8 0.55 60.33 4.34
CA THR A 8 0.29 58.97 4.84
C THR A 8 -1.19 58.57 4.82
N LYS A 9 -2.13 59.52 4.94
CA LYS A 9 -3.59 59.20 4.90
C LYS A 9 -4.09 58.87 3.49
N ASN A 10 -3.60 59.56 2.46
CA ASN A 10 -4.00 59.27 1.07
C ASN A 10 -3.41 57.95 0.57
N SER A 11 -2.23 57.55 1.08
CA SER A 11 -1.62 56.26 0.73
C SER A 11 -2.37 55.07 1.34
N LEU A 12 -2.92 55.21 2.55
CA LEU A 12 -3.68 54.13 3.20
C LEU A 12 -5.06 53.93 2.55
N ILE A 13 -5.71 55.01 2.12
CA ILE A 13 -7.00 54.96 1.41
C ILE A 13 -6.82 54.35 0.02
N LEU A 14 -5.76 54.72 -0.73
CA LEU A 14 -5.46 54.04 -2.00
C LEU A 14 -5.18 52.55 -1.80
N PHE A 15 -4.42 52.18 -0.77
CA PHE A 15 -4.08 50.77 -0.51
C PHE A 15 -5.30 49.92 -0.14
N LEU A 16 -6.25 50.48 0.64
CA LEU A 16 -7.52 49.82 0.97
C LEU A 16 -8.48 49.76 -0.23
N CYS A 17 -8.47 50.76 -1.12
CA CYS A 17 -9.21 50.72 -2.39
C CYS A 17 -8.64 49.68 -3.37
N PHE A 18 -7.32 49.47 -3.41
CA PHE A 18 -6.71 48.41 -4.21
C PHE A 18 -7.04 47.00 -3.66
N LEU A 19 -7.02 46.80 -2.34
CA LEU A 19 -7.39 45.51 -1.72
C LEU A 19 -8.87 45.12 -1.91
N SER A 20 -9.78 46.11 -2.00
CA SER A 20 -11.21 45.87 -2.24
C SER A 20 -11.55 45.52 -3.70
N LEU A 21 -10.66 45.83 -4.66
CA LEU A 21 -10.76 45.37 -6.06
C LEU A 21 -10.19 43.96 -6.29
N TYR A 22 -9.48 43.38 -5.32
CA TYR A 22 -8.98 41.99 -5.37
C TYR A 22 -9.93 40.97 -4.74
N SER A 23 -11.15 41.37 -4.36
CA SER A 23 -12.21 40.39 -4.08
C SER A 23 -12.72 39.81 -5.40
N VAL A 24 -11.87 39.04 -6.08
CA VAL A 24 -12.34 38.08 -7.07
C VAL A 24 -13.22 37.13 -6.26
N THR A 25 -14.52 37.18 -6.51
CA THR A 25 -15.42 36.13 -6.06
C THR A 25 -14.91 34.85 -6.70
N VAL A 26 -14.13 34.06 -5.94
CA VAL A 26 -13.77 32.71 -6.34
C VAL A 26 -15.05 31.91 -6.21
N LYS A 27 -15.91 31.98 -7.23
CA LYS A 27 -16.93 30.96 -7.41
C LYS A 27 -16.14 29.67 -7.65
N SER A 28 -16.02 28.86 -6.59
CA SER A 28 -15.77 27.43 -6.72
C SER A 28 -16.91 26.88 -7.56
N GLN A 29 -16.72 26.78 -8.87
CA GLN A 29 -17.75 26.22 -9.73
C GLN A 29 -17.59 24.70 -9.68
N ASN A 30 -18.70 24.05 -9.36
CA ASN A 30 -18.76 22.63 -9.06
C ASN A 30 -18.25 21.81 -10.26
N CYS A 31 -17.46 20.76 -10.03
CA CYS A 31 -16.94 19.93 -11.12
C CYS A 31 -18.10 19.32 -11.93
N GLY A 32 -18.28 19.79 -13.16
CA GLY A 32 -19.35 19.39 -14.09
C GLY A 32 -18.85 19.52 -15.53
N CYS A 33 -17.63 19.06 -15.78
CA CYS A 33 -16.91 19.32 -17.02
C CYS A 33 -17.47 18.49 -18.19
N ALA A 34 -17.38 19.06 -19.39
CA ALA A 34 -17.66 18.36 -20.63
C ALA A 34 -16.78 17.10 -20.77
N PRO A 35 -17.17 16.11 -21.59
CA PRO A 35 -16.34 14.94 -21.86
C PRO A 35 -14.91 15.33 -22.27
N ASN A 36 -13.93 14.58 -21.76
CA ASN A 36 -12.49 14.81 -21.97
C ASN A 36 -11.90 16.12 -21.40
N HIS A 37 -12.64 16.84 -20.54
CA HIS A 37 -12.10 17.97 -19.77
C HIS A 37 -11.78 17.56 -18.34
N CYS A 38 -10.67 18.07 -17.83
CA CYS A 38 -10.23 17.90 -16.45
C CYS A 38 -10.86 18.97 -15.57
N CYS A 39 -11.23 18.61 -14.34
CA CYS A 39 -11.56 19.54 -13.29
C CYS A 39 -10.32 19.83 -12.45
N SER A 40 -9.85 21.08 -12.43
CA SER A 40 -8.71 21.51 -11.64
C SER A 40 -8.97 21.40 -10.13
N GLN A 41 -7.91 21.52 -9.31
CA GLN A 41 -8.03 21.61 -7.85
C GLN A 41 -8.93 22.76 -7.37
N PHE A 42 -9.11 23.79 -8.20
CA PHE A 42 -9.93 24.96 -7.91
C PHE A 42 -11.36 24.86 -8.46
N GLY A 43 -11.72 23.74 -9.10
CA GLY A 43 -13.06 23.54 -9.66
C GLY A 43 -13.26 24.11 -11.06
N TYR A 44 -12.20 24.32 -11.82
CA TYR A 44 -12.31 24.84 -13.19
C TYR A 44 -12.11 23.73 -14.22
N CYS A 45 -12.83 23.80 -15.34
CA CYS A 45 -12.73 22.80 -16.41
C CYS A 45 -11.74 23.22 -17.49
N GLY A 46 -10.87 22.31 -17.93
CA GLY A 46 -9.93 22.56 -19.02
C GLY A 46 -9.15 21.33 -19.43
N THR A 47 -8.35 21.44 -20.49
CA THR A 47 -7.56 20.34 -21.07
C THR A 47 -6.05 20.52 -20.96
N ASN A 48 -5.59 21.68 -20.47
CA ASN A 48 -4.18 21.98 -20.29
C ASN A 48 -3.68 21.58 -18.88
N ASP A 49 -2.39 21.68 -18.65
CA ASP A 49 -1.74 21.22 -17.41
C ASP A 49 -2.22 21.94 -16.14
N ALA A 50 -2.71 23.18 -16.24
CA ALA A 50 -3.26 23.88 -15.09
C ALA A 50 -4.58 23.25 -14.58
N HIS A 51 -5.26 22.49 -15.44
CA HIS A 51 -6.53 21.82 -15.13
C HIS A 51 -6.35 20.32 -14.94
N CYS A 52 -5.53 19.72 -15.80
CA CYS A 52 -5.29 18.29 -15.81
C CYS A 52 -4.12 17.86 -14.93
N GLY A 53 -3.22 18.77 -14.54
CA GLY A 53 -2.04 18.44 -13.75
C GLY A 53 -2.33 18.27 -12.26
N ALA A 54 -1.37 18.68 -11.43
CA ALA A 54 -1.42 18.49 -9.98
C ALA A 54 -2.73 18.99 -9.33
N GLY A 55 -3.36 18.12 -8.54
CA GLY A 55 -4.59 18.42 -7.81
C GLY A 55 -5.88 18.33 -8.65
N CYS A 56 -5.81 17.86 -9.88
CA CYS A 56 -7.00 17.58 -10.70
C CYS A 56 -8.00 16.64 -9.98
N LYS A 57 -9.26 17.06 -9.90
CA LYS A 57 -10.35 16.42 -9.14
C LYS A 57 -11.14 15.37 -9.94
N SER A 58 -11.27 15.54 -11.26
CA SER A 58 -12.01 14.62 -12.14
C SER A 58 -11.67 14.86 -13.62
N GLY A 59 -12.03 13.93 -14.53
CA GLY A 59 -11.67 13.99 -15.96
C GLY A 59 -10.34 13.29 -16.27
N PRO A 60 -9.73 13.52 -17.46
CA PRO A 60 -8.47 12.87 -17.87
C PRO A 60 -7.25 13.53 -17.20
N CYS A 61 -7.22 13.53 -15.87
CA CYS A 61 -6.13 14.09 -15.07
C CYS A 61 -4.79 13.46 -15.46
N LYS A 62 -3.81 14.30 -15.80
CA LYS A 62 -2.41 13.95 -15.93
C LYS A 62 -1.88 13.62 -14.55
N VAL A 63 -1.49 12.37 -14.37
CA VAL A 63 -0.66 11.95 -13.25
C VAL A 63 0.75 12.51 -13.49
N THR A 64 0.93 13.81 -13.27
CA THR A 64 2.27 14.36 -13.11
C THR A 64 2.76 13.88 -11.75
N GLU A 65 3.68 12.92 -11.80
CA GLU A 65 4.52 12.53 -10.67
C GLU A 65 5.16 13.79 -10.08
N THR A 66 4.57 14.37 -9.04
CA THR A 66 5.32 15.24 -8.14
C THR A 66 4.75 15.12 -6.73
N PRO A 67 5.56 14.63 -5.78
CA PRO A 67 5.12 14.25 -4.44
C PRO A 67 5.04 15.48 -3.54
N ILE A 68 3.90 15.69 -2.88
CA ILE A 68 3.86 16.49 -1.65
C ILE A 68 3.92 15.50 -0.50
N GLY A 69 5.12 15.37 0.08
CA GLY A 69 5.37 14.66 1.33
C GLY A 69 6.27 13.44 1.17
N GLY A 70 7.59 13.66 1.14
CA GLY A 70 8.67 12.83 1.70
C GLY A 70 8.68 11.29 1.59
N GLY A 71 7.78 10.68 0.84
CA GLY A 71 7.60 9.24 0.71
C GLY A 71 7.56 8.86 -0.76
N THR A 72 8.39 7.88 -1.13
CA THR A 72 8.36 7.29 -2.48
C THR A 72 7.03 6.55 -2.64
N ALA A 73 6.23 6.88 -3.67
CA ALA A 73 4.94 6.22 -3.90
C ALA A 73 5.13 4.69 -3.99
N VAL A 74 4.27 3.91 -3.33
CA VAL A 74 4.37 2.43 -3.31
C VAL A 74 4.54 1.85 -4.71
N SER A 75 3.82 2.39 -5.69
CA SER A 75 3.83 2.02 -7.11
C SER A 75 5.19 2.22 -7.80
N SER A 76 6.00 3.16 -7.32
CA SER A 76 7.35 3.41 -7.84
C SER A 76 8.41 2.49 -7.22
N ILE A 77 8.12 1.84 -6.09
CA ILE A 77 8.97 0.79 -5.52
C ILE A 77 8.57 -0.57 -6.09
N VAL A 78 7.29 -0.92 -5.99
CA VAL A 78 6.74 -2.14 -6.56
C VAL A 78 6.37 -1.85 -8.00
N THR A 79 7.35 -1.95 -8.90
CA THR A 79 7.14 -1.79 -10.34
C THR A 79 6.48 -3.03 -10.94
N GLU A 80 5.92 -2.90 -12.14
CA GLU A 80 5.40 -4.04 -12.92
C GLU A 80 6.48 -5.11 -13.11
N GLN A 81 7.69 -4.67 -13.46
CA GLN A 81 8.85 -5.54 -13.62
C GLN A 81 9.18 -6.31 -12.33
N PHE A 82 9.27 -5.61 -11.18
CA PHE A 82 9.57 -6.24 -9.90
C PHE A 82 8.53 -7.30 -9.54
N PHE A 83 7.23 -7.00 -9.70
CA PHE A 83 6.16 -7.93 -9.35
C PHE A 83 6.13 -9.15 -10.29
N ASN A 84 6.28 -8.92 -11.61
CA ASN A 84 6.29 -9.98 -12.60
C ASN A 84 7.52 -10.89 -12.47
N ASP A 85 8.65 -10.35 -12.00
CA ASP A 85 9.86 -11.12 -11.71
C ASP A 85 9.68 -12.12 -10.56
N ILE A 86 8.66 -11.97 -9.72
CA ILE A 86 8.31 -12.95 -8.69
C ILE A 86 7.52 -14.10 -9.34
N ILE A 87 6.45 -13.74 -10.06
CA ILE A 87 5.48 -14.68 -10.65
C ILE A 87 6.07 -15.49 -11.80
N LYS A 88 7.08 -14.98 -12.51
CA LYS A 88 7.75 -15.74 -13.58
C LYS A 88 8.46 -17.01 -13.09
N ASN A 89 8.80 -17.08 -11.79
CA ASN A 89 9.51 -18.25 -11.22
C ASN A 89 8.60 -19.46 -11.01
N VAL A 90 7.31 -19.36 -11.31
CA VAL A 90 6.36 -20.47 -11.12
C VAL A 90 5.73 -20.93 -12.43
N GLY A 91 5.33 -22.21 -12.47
CA GLY A 91 4.72 -22.83 -13.64
C GLY A 91 3.37 -22.21 -14.02
N SER A 92 2.92 -22.46 -15.25
CA SER A 92 1.62 -21.97 -15.75
C SER A 92 0.43 -22.52 -14.97
N GLY A 93 0.56 -23.69 -14.33
CA GLY A 93 -0.48 -24.31 -13.52
C GLY A 93 -0.72 -23.69 -12.14
N CYS A 94 0.04 -22.66 -11.76
CA CYS A 94 -0.12 -21.99 -10.47
C CYS A 94 -1.37 -21.12 -10.42
N ALA A 95 -2.31 -21.48 -9.54
CA ALA A 95 -3.58 -20.78 -9.37
C ALA A 95 -3.38 -19.29 -9.09
N GLY A 96 -2.38 -18.96 -8.25
CA GLY A 96 -2.12 -17.60 -7.84
C GLY A 96 -1.66 -16.65 -8.96
N LYS A 97 -1.20 -17.16 -10.12
CA LYS A 97 -0.88 -16.31 -11.30
C LYS A 97 -2.06 -15.50 -11.79
N ARG A 98 -3.28 -16.04 -11.66
CA ARG A 98 -4.52 -15.38 -12.11
C ARG A 98 -5.20 -14.61 -10.98
N PHE A 99 -4.65 -14.69 -9.77
CA PHE A 99 -5.22 -14.11 -8.57
C PHE A 99 -4.41 -12.89 -8.12
N TYR A 100 -3.13 -13.07 -7.81
CA TYR A 100 -2.28 -11.99 -7.33
C TYR A 100 -1.85 -11.08 -8.48
N THR A 101 -2.21 -9.80 -8.37
CA THR A 101 -1.79 -8.76 -9.31
C THR A 101 -1.10 -7.63 -8.58
N ARG A 102 -0.21 -6.92 -9.27
CA ARG A 102 0.43 -5.72 -8.75
C ARG A 102 -0.61 -4.68 -8.34
N ASP A 103 -1.61 -4.44 -9.17
CA ASP A 103 -2.64 -3.44 -8.91
C ASP A 103 -3.45 -3.77 -7.66
N SER A 104 -3.78 -5.05 -7.42
CA SER A 104 -4.42 -5.45 -6.17
C SER A 104 -3.56 -5.15 -4.93
N PHE A 105 -2.24 -5.34 -5.03
CA PHE A 105 -1.32 -4.95 -3.94
C PHE A 105 -1.28 -3.43 -3.75
N ILE A 106 -1.13 -2.66 -4.82
CA ILE A 106 -1.08 -1.18 -4.75
C ILE A 106 -2.39 -0.61 -4.18
N ASN A 107 -3.53 -1.12 -4.66
CA ASN A 107 -4.85 -0.72 -4.18
C ASN A 107 -5.04 -1.03 -2.69
N ALA A 108 -4.55 -2.17 -2.22
CA ALA A 108 -4.55 -2.49 -0.80
C ALA A 108 -3.57 -1.60 0.00
N ALA A 109 -2.34 -1.42 -0.48
CA ALA A 109 -1.32 -0.61 0.19
C ALA A 109 -1.76 0.85 0.41
N ASN A 110 -2.44 1.42 -0.58
CA ASN A 110 -2.95 2.79 -0.52
C ASN A 110 -4.05 2.98 0.54
N THR A 111 -4.70 1.91 1.05
CA THR A 111 -5.64 2.04 2.17
C THR A 111 -4.96 2.11 3.54
N PHE A 112 -3.65 1.86 3.61
CA PHE A 112 -2.85 1.98 4.83
C PHE A 112 -1.97 3.23 4.74
N SER A 113 -2.49 4.40 5.09
CA SER A 113 -1.81 5.69 4.90
C SER A 113 -0.40 5.73 5.51
N LYS A 114 -0.22 5.20 6.73
CA LYS A 114 1.11 5.10 7.37
C LYS A 114 2.06 4.21 6.58
N PHE A 115 1.58 3.14 5.95
CA PHE A 115 2.39 2.33 5.06
C PHE A 115 2.73 3.11 3.78
N ALA A 116 1.72 3.58 3.06
CA ALA A 116 1.88 4.24 1.76
C ALA A 116 2.79 5.47 1.79
N THR A 117 2.81 6.22 2.89
CA THR A 117 3.61 7.45 3.04
C THR A 117 5.03 7.24 3.53
N SER A 118 5.36 6.09 4.13
CA SER A 118 6.67 5.88 4.77
C SER A 118 7.33 4.54 4.43
N VAL A 119 6.70 3.74 3.56
CA VAL A 119 7.29 2.47 3.14
C VAL A 119 8.62 2.72 2.43
N THR A 120 9.60 1.88 2.75
CA THR A 120 10.93 1.91 2.12
C THR A 120 11.10 0.76 1.15
N ARG A 121 12.07 0.88 0.23
CA ARG A 121 12.48 -0.23 -0.64
C ARG A 121 12.90 -1.47 0.16
N ARG A 122 13.57 -1.27 1.31
CA ARG A 122 13.95 -2.36 2.22
C ARG A 122 12.73 -3.02 2.85
N GLU A 123 11.75 -2.25 3.30
CA GLU A 123 10.50 -2.80 3.85
C GLU A 123 9.70 -3.60 2.81
N ILE A 124 9.63 -3.13 1.56
CA ILE A 124 9.06 -3.92 0.45
C ILE A 124 9.84 -5.21 0.23
N ALA A 125 11.18 -5.16 0.19
CA ALA A 125 12.00 -6.37 0.04
C ALA A 125 11.72 -7.38 1.17
N THR A 126 11.65 -6.92 2.42
CA THR A 126 11.33 -7.76 3.59
C THR A 126 9.96 -8.40 3.43
N MET A 127 8.93 -7.62 3.12
CA MET A 127 7.55 -8.11 3.00
C MET A 127 7.39 -9.12 1.86
N PHE A 128 7.91 -8.82 0.67
CA PHE A 128 7.80 -9.71 -0.48
C PHE A 128 8.63 -10.99 -0.32
N ALA A 129 9.71 -10.98 0.46
CA ALA A 129 10.44 -12.20 0.82
C ALA A 129 9.56 -13.17 1.63
N HIS A 130 8.83 -12.63 2.62
CA HIS A 130 7.90 -13.43 3.41
C HIS A 130 6.70 -13.90 2.60
N PHE A 131 6.12 -13.04 1.74
CA PHE A 131 5.04 -13.44 0.83
C PHE A 131 5.49 -14.56 -0.11
N THR A 132 6.69 -14.43 -0.68
CA THR A 132 7.26 -15.44 -1.58
C THR A 132 7.40 -16.79 -0.91
N HIS A 133 7.96 -16.83 0.29
CA HIS A 133 8.09 -18.06 1.05
C HIS A 133 6.72 -18.66 1.42
N ALA A 134 5.79 -17.84 1.93
CA ALA A 134 4.49 -18.31 2.39
C ALA A 134 3.58 -18.82 1.26
N THR A 135 3.71 -18.26 0.07
CA THR A 135 2.82 -18.55 -1.08
C THR A 135 3.49 -19.38 -2.18
N GLY A 136 4.79 -19.68 -2.05
CA GLY A 136 5.58 -20.26 -3.13
C GLY A 136 5.59 -19.36 -4.35
N HIS A 137 6.15 -18.14 -4.22
CA HIS A 137 6.19 -17.12 -5.29
C HIS A 137 4.80 -16.76 -5.85
N PHE A 138 3.82 -16.56 -4.97
CA PHE A 138 2.42 -16.31 -5.34
C PHE A 138 1.79 -17.44 -6.17
N CYS A 139 2.26 -18.68 -6.04
CA CYS A 139 1.60 -19.82 -6.67
C CYS A 139 0.31 -20.21 -5.93
N ASN A 140 0.34 -20.14 -4.60
CA ASN A 140 -0.71 -20.66 -3.72
C ASN A 140 -1.59 -19.54 -3.19
N ILE A 141 -2.91 -19.72 -3.30
CA ILE A 141 -3.93 -18.81 -2.75
C ILE A 141 -4.40 -19.30 -1.36
N GLU A 142 -4.21 -20.59 -1.07
CA GLU A 142 -4.50 -21.28 0.20
C GLU A 142 -3.22 -21.99 0.68
N VAL A 143 -3.10 -22.29 1.99
CA VAL A 143 -1.90 -22.96 2.52
C VAL A 143 -1.80 -24.42 2.07
N ILE A 144 -0.66 -24.77 1.49
CA ILE A 144 -0.30 -26.17 1.25
C ILE A 144 0.10 -26.81 2.58
N ASN A 145 -0.61 -27.90 2.91
CA ASN A 145 -0.43 -28.84 4.02
C ASN A 145 -1.21 -28.58 5.32
N GLY A 146 -2.50 -28.91 5.25
CA GLY A 146 -3.29 -29.30 6.41
C GLY A 146 -4.56 -30.08 6.08
N ARG A 147 -4.48 -31.15 5.26
CA ARG A 147 -5.61 -31.97 4.77
C ARG A 147 -6.63 -31.18 3.94
N SER A 148 -6.80 -31.61 2.69
CA SER A 148 -8.12 -31.61 2.07
C SER A 148 -9.06 -32.43 2.96
N ARG A 149 -9.69 -31.82 3.97
CA ARG A 149 -11.06 -32.25 4.28
C ARG A 149 -11.84 -31.83 3.05
N LYS A 150 -12.10 -32.79 2.16
CA LYS A 150 -13.37 -32.79 1.44
C LYS A 150 -14.38 -32.24 2.44
N VAL A 151 -15.04 -31.13 2.12
CA VAL A 151 -16.16 -30.64 2.90
C VAL A 151 -17.15 -31.79 2.93
N GLN A 152 -17.06 -32.65 3.95
CA GLN A 152 -18.12 -33.57 4.24
C GLN A 152 -19.17 -32.65 4.82
N LYS A 153 -20.08 -32.27 3.93
CA LYS A 153 -21.28 -31.50 4.17
C LYS A 153 -21.97 -32.09 5.40
N LYS A 154 -21.62 -31.64 6.60
CA LYS A 154 -22.35 -32.01 7.80
C LYS A 154 -23.67 -31.25 7.69
N ARG A 155 -24.70 -32.00 7.32
CA ARG A 155 -26.10 -31.65 7.53
C ARG A 155 -26.29 -31.42 9.03
N ASN A 156 -26.17 -30.18 9.47
CA ASN A 156 -27.06 -29.58 10.46
C ASN A 156 -26.73 -28.10 10.57
N GLY A 157 -27.69 -27.28 10.13
CA GLY A 157 -27.54 -25.84 9.99
C GLY A 157 -27.24 -25.15 11.31
N ARG A 158 -26.09 -24.49 11.37
CA ARG A 158 -25.94 -23.13 11.94
C ARG A 158 -24.55 -22.62 11.54
N SER A 159 -24.48 -21.83 10.46
CA SER A 159 -23.30 -21.00 10.20
C SER A 159 -23.41 -19.80 11.14
N ARG A 160 -22.48 -19.66 12.09
CA ARG A 160 -22.23 -18.39 12.76
C ARG A 160 -20.91 -17.87 12.18
N ASN A 161 -21.02 -16.77 11.48
CA ASN A 161 -19.91 -16.05 10.87
C ASN A 161 -19.31 -15.16 11.97
N ASP A 162 -18.11 -15.46 12.45
CA ASP A 162 -17.40 -14.64 13.44
C ASP A 162 -16.21 -13.89 12.79
N CYS A 163 -16.42 -13.29 11.62
CA CYS A 163 -15.48 -12.32 11.01
C CYS A 163 -16.18 -11.20 10.24
N ASP A 164 -17.51 -11.09 10.36
CA ASP A 164 -18.25 -9.95 9.84
C ASP A 164 -18.56 -8.99 11.00
N GLU A 165 -18.17 -7.73 10.81
CA GLU A 165 -18.58 -6.57 11.61
C GLU A 165 -17.84 -6.23 12.92
N ASN A 166 -16.50 -6.28 12.99
CA ASN A 166 -15.69 -5.29 13.76
C ASN A 166 -14.17 -5.57 13.62
N PRO A 167 -13.31 -4.57 13.35
CA PRO A 167 -11.87 -4.78 13.13
C PRO A 167 -11.05 -4.87 14.45
N ILE A 168 -11.71 -5.09 15.59
CA ILE A 168 -11.09 -5.09 16.92
C ILE A 168 -11.55 -6.34 17.66
N GLN A 169 -10.98 -7.49 17.33
CA GLN A 169 -10.87 -8.60 18.27
C GLN A 169 -9.75 -9.55 17.86
N ASP A 170 -8.95 -9.88 18.86
CA ASP A 170 -7.68 -10.59 18.78
C ASP A 170 -7.84 -12.03 18.29
N ASP A 171 -7.65 -12.33 16.99
CA ASP A 171 -7.05 -13.62 16.56
C ASP A 171 -6.68 -13.76 15.06
N CYS A 172 -6.69 -12.70 14.24
CA CYS A 172 -6.33 -12.86 12.82
C CYS A 172 -4.82 -12.74 12.56
N SER A 173 -4.02 -13.62 13.16
CA SER A 173 -2.59 -13.75 12.85
C SER A 173 -2.36 -14.60 11.57
N PRO A 174 -1.61 -14.14 10.56
CA PRO A 174 -1.16 -14.94 9.45
C PRO A 174 -0.12 -15.94 9.95
N GLY A 175 -0.45 -17.21 9.74
CA GLY A 175 0.25 -18.35 10.30
C GLY A 175 -0.69 -19.27 11.08
N LYS A 176 -1.73 -18.73 11.74
CA LYS A 176 -2.74 -19.56 12.41
C LYS A 176 -4.06 -19.68 11.65
N ASP A 177 -4.50 -18.64 10.94
CA ASP A 177 -5.85 -18.62 10.36
C ASP A 177 -5.94 -18.85 8.85
N LEU A 178 -4.91 -19.43 8.24
CA LEU A 178 -5.04 -20.00 6.88
C LEU A 178 -5.73 -21.38 6.89
N GLN A 179 -6.49 -21.68 7.96
CA GLN A 179 -7.12 -22.99 8.23
C GLN A 179 -8.66 -22.96 8.21
N SER A 180 -9.30 -21.86 7.78
CA SER A 180 -10.76 -21.80 7.61
C SER A 180 -11.19 -21.26 6.24
N PRO A 181 -12.34 -21.73 5.73
CA PRO A 181 -12.54 -22.02 4.31
C PRO A 181 -12.90 -20.79 3.48
N SER A 182 -12.28 -20.66 2.30
CA SER A 182 -12.74 -20.04 1.03
C SER A 182 -13.45 -18.67 0.98
N GLU A 183 -13.98 -18.12 2.07
CA GLU A 183 -14.69 -16.82 2.13
C GLU A 183 -13.78 -15.66 2.58
N LEU A 184 -12.67 -15.94 3.28
CA LEU A 184 -11.66 -14.92 3.64
C LEU A 184 -10.83 -14.42 2.45
N VAL A 185 -10.98 -15.03 1.28
CA VAL A 185 -10.22 -14.71 0.05
C VAL A 185 -11.18 -14.31 -1.07
N GLY A 186 -12.15 -13.43 -0.77
CA GLY A 186 -13.13 -12.98 -1.77
C GLY A 186 -12.50 -12.27 -2.97
N THR A 187 -11.37 -11.57 -2.80
CA THR A 187 -10.60 -10.93 -3.89
C THR A 187 -9.11 -10.82 -3.55
N PRO A 188 -8.22 -10.67 -4.55
CA PRO A 188 -6.79 -10.43 -4.30
C PRO A 188 -6.50 -9.16 -3.51
N THR A 189 -7.30 -8.11 -3.69
CA THR A 189 -7.17 -6.87 -2.90
C THR A 189 -7.48 -7.10 -1.42
N VAL A 190 -8.50 -7.92 -1.10
CA VAL A 190 -8.81 -8.30 0.29
C VAL A 190 -7.68 -9.13 0.89
N SER A 191 -7.14 -10.11 0.16
CA SER A 191 -5.98 -10.90 0.60
C SER A 191 -4.76 -10.04 0.96
N PHE A 192 -4.45 -9.05 0.12
CA PHE A 192 -3.37 -8.10 0.41
C PHE A 192 -3.70 -7.18 1.58
N LYS A 193 -4.95 -6.73 1.76
CA LYS A 193 -5.37 -5.94 2.93
C LYS A 193 -5.16 -6.69 4.23
N THR A 194 -5.56 -7.97 4.29
CA THR A 194 -5.33 -8.81 5.47
C THR A 194 -3.84 -8.96 5.77
N SER A 195 -3.04 -9.20 4.74
CA SER A 195 -1.59 -9.32 4.88
C SER A 195 -0.91 -8.02 5.34
N LEU A 196 -1.36 -6.88 4.81
CA LEU A 196 -0.88 -5.54 5.21
C LEU A 196 -1.31 -5.17 6.62
N TRP A 197 -2.53 -5.54 7.04
CA TRP A 197 -2.98 -5.34 8.40
C TRP A 197 -2.06 -6.05 9.39
N PHE A 198 -1.77 -7.33 9.16
CA PHE A 198 -0.83 -8.04 10.03
C PHE A 198 0.57 -7.43 9.98
N TRP A 199 1.05 -7.11 8.77
CA TRP A 199 2.37 -6.51 8.61
C TRP A 199 2.52 -5.26 9.48
N MET A 200 1.54 -4.37 9.43
CA MET A 200 1.53 -3.11 10.16
C MET A 200 1.49 -3.30 11.67
N ASN A 201 0.79 -4.32 12.17
CA ASN A 201 0.58 -4.54 13.61
C ASN A 201 1.64 -5.44 14.26
N SER A 202 2.20 -6.40 13.52
CA SER A 202 3.03 -7.46 14.10
C SER A 202 4.46 -7.47 13.57
N VAL A 203 4.71 -7.04 12.33
CA VAL A 203 6.05 -7.15 11.70
C VAL A 203 6.76 -5.80 11.63
N ARG A 204 6.05 -4.76 11.20
CA ARG A 204 6.59 -3.40 11.06
C ARG A 204 7.22 -2.87 12.35
N PRO A 205 6.66 -3.11 13.56
CA PRO A 205 7.27 -2.66 14.81
C PRO A 205 8.66 -3.23 15.09
N VAL A 206 9.03 -4.37 14.49
CA VAL A 206 10.34 -5.02 14.70
C VAL A 206 11.29 -4.88 13.51
N LEU A 207 10.92 -4.13 12.45
CA LEU A 207 11.76 -3.97 11.25
C LEU A 207 13.15 -3.40 11.54
N ASN A 208 13.26 -2.49 12.52
CA ASN A 208 14.52 -1.88 12.91
C ASN A 208 15.48 -2.85 13.64
N GLN A 209 15.01 -4.02 14.04
CA GLN A 209 15.81 -5.07 14.69
C GLN A 209 16.45 -6.03 13.65
N GLY A 210 16.09 -5.92 12.37
CA GLY A 210 16.63 -6.73 11.27
C GLY A 210 15.67 -7.80 10.76
N PHE A 211 16.03 -8.42 9.63
CA PHE A 211 15.19 -9.42 8.95
C PHE A 211 14.94 -10.68 9.79
N GLY A 212 15.88 -11.07 10.66
CA GLY A 212 15.68 -12.17 11.60
C GLY A 212 14.53 -11.92 12.59
N ALA A 213 14.36 -10.66 13.03
CA ALA A 213 13.26 -10.30 13.92
C ALA A 213 11.91 -10.38 13.20
N THR A 214 11.85 -10.08 11.91
CA THR A 214 10.61 -10.21 11.13
C THR A 214 10.25 -11.67 10.89
N ILE A 215 11.23 -12.57 10.69
CA ILE A 215 11.00 -14.01 10.68
C ILE A 215 10.40 -14.44 12.03
N ARG A 216 10.99 -14.01 13.14
CA ARG A 216 10.51 -14.36 14.49
C ARG A 216 9.09 -13.86 14.75
N ALA A 217 8.75 -12.66 14.29
CA ALA A 217 7.41 -12.09 14.41
C ALA A 217 6.36 -12.83 13.57
N ILE A 218 6.76 -13.43 12.43
CA ILE A 218 5.87 -14.20 11.56
C ILE A 218 5.72 -15.64 12.05
N ASN A 219 6.84 -16.32 12.32
CA ASN A 219 6.85 -17.70 12.74
C ASN A 219 8.08 -18.00 13.61
N GLY A 220 8.01 -17.61 14.89
CA GLY A 220 9.10 -17.78 15.84
C GLY A 220 9.56 -19.23 16.06
N ILE A 221 8.76 -20.23 15.66
CA ILE A 221 9.12 -21.65 15.73
C ILE A 221 10.23 -22.00 14.73
N GLU A 222 10.38 -21.25 13.63
CA GLU A 222 11.47 -21.49 12.66
C GLU A 222 12.85 -21.09 13.24
N CYS A 223 12.87 -20.18 14.20
CA CYS A 223 14.09 -19.62 14.77
C CYS A 223 14.79 -20.56 15.76
N ASN A 224 16.02 -20.21 16.15
CA ASN A 224 16.86 -20.92 17.12
C ASN A 224 17.11 -22.39 16.71
N GLY A 225 17.19 -22.64 15.40
CA GLY A 225 17.39 -23.98 14.84
C GLY A 225 16.12 -24.81 14.64
N GLY A 226 14.92 -24.25 14.87
CA GLY A 226 13.67 -24.99 14.70
C GLY A 226 13.36 -25.37 13.25
N ASN A 227 13.62 -24.46 12.29
CA ASN A 227 13.59 -24.77 10.87
C ASN A 227 14.57 -23.88 10.09
N SER A 228 15.86 -24.22 10.18
CA SER A 228 16.93 -23.47 9.53
C SER A 228 16.78 -23.38 8.01
N ASP A 229 16.18 -24.38 7.36
CA ASP A 229 15.97 -24.36 5.91
C ASP A 229 14.96 -23.29 5.49
N ALA A 230 13.83 -23.18 6.21
CA ALA A 230 12.85 -22.13 5.99
C ALA A 230 13.43 -20.73 6.25
N VAL A 231 14.17 -20.56 7.35
CA VAL A 231 14.89 -19.31 7.65
C VAL A 231 15.84 -18.93 6.51
N ASN A 232 16.68 -19.86 6.08
CA ASN A 232 17.65 -19.63 5.01
C ASN A 232 16.96 -19.32 3.67
N GLU A 233 15.83 -19.94 3.39
CA GLU A 233 15.05 -19.65 2.18
C GLU A 233 14.48 -18.22 2.19
N ARG A 234 13.88 -17.78 3.31
CA ARG A 234 13.43 -16.40 3.49
C ARG A 234 14.57 -15.40 3.29
N ILE A 235 15.76 -15.69 3.84
CA ILE A 235 16.96 -14.84 3.68
C ILE A 235 17.40 -14.79 2.20
N ARG A 236 17.34 -15.91 1.47
CA ARG A 236 17.66 -15.92 0.03
C ARG A 236 16.72 -15.02 -0.76
N TYR A 237 15.40 -15.10 -0.53
CA TYR A 237 14.43 -14.22 -1.18
C TYR A 237 14.65 -12.75 -0.80
N TYR A 238 14.88 -12.46 0.48
CA TYR A 238 15.14 -11.10 0.95
C TYR A 238 16.37 -10.49 0.27
N ARG A 239 17.50 -11.20 0.27
CA ARG A 239 18.71 -10.73 -0.43
C ARG A 239 18.48 -10.54 -1.93
N TYR A 240 17.70 -11.42 -2.55
CA TYR A 240 17.35 -11.28 -3.97
C TYR A 240 16.54 -10.01 -4.22
N TYR A 241 15.50 -9.73 -3.44
CA TYR A 241 14.67 -8.53 -3.59
C TYR A 241 15.40 -7.24 -3.19
N CYS A 242 16.28 -7.28 -2.18
CA CYS A 242 17.16 -6.15 -1.87
C CYS A 242 18.04 -5.75 -3.06
N ARG A 243 18.61 -6.73 -3.79
CA ARG A 243 19.37 -6.45 -5.02
C ARG A 243 18.50 -5.85 -6.12
N GLN A 244 17.31 -6.41 -6.36
CA GLN A 244 16.37 -5.89 -7.36
C GLN A 244 15.95 -4.45 -7.07
N LEU A 245 15.77 -4.10 -5.78
CA LEU A 245 15.35 -2.78 -5.34
C LEU A 245 16.52 -1.83 -5.02
N GLY A 246 17.76 -2.24 -5.28
CA GLY A 246 18.94 -1.39 -5.08
C GLY A 246 19.14 -0.94 -3.63
N VAL A 247 18.87 -1.81 -2.66
CA VAL A 247 19.05 -1.51 -1.22
C VAL A 247 19.95 -2.51 -0.53
N ASP A 248 20.73 -2.03 0.43
CA ASP A 248 21.52 -2.88 1.31
C ASP A 248 20.59 -3.70 2.24
N PRO A 249 20.78 -5.03 2.38
CA PRO A 249 19.93 -5.87 3.23
C PRO A 249 20.13 -5.64 4.74
N GLY A 250 21.20 -4.98 5.15
CA GLY A 250 21.57 -4.79 6.54
C GLY A 250 22.11 -6.05 7.21
N SER A 251 22.28 -5.97 8.53
CA SER A 251 22.72 -7.05 9.40
C SER A 251 21.52 -7.77 10.07
N HIS A 252 21.80 -8.76 10.92
CA HIS A 252 20.78 -9.52 11.68
C HIS A 252 19.73 -10.18 10.78
N LEU A 253 20.21 -10.90 9.75
CA LEU A 253 19.33 -11.53 8.77
C LEU A 253 18.70 -12.84 9.27
N SER A 254 19.38 -13.54 10.18
CA SER A 254 18.89 -14.80 10.74
C SER A 254 18.21 -14.57 12.08
N CYS A 255 17.29 -15.46 12.38
CA CYS A 255 17.01 -15.95 13.71
C CYS A 255 17.32 -17.45 13.72
#